data_AF-A0A3B8Q570-F1
#
_entry.id   AF-A0A3B8Q570-F1
#
_cell.length_a   1.000
_cell.length_b   1.000
_cell.length_c   1.000
_cell.angle_alpha   90.00
_cell.angle_beta   90.00
_cell.angle_gamma   90.00
#
_symmetry.space_group_name_H-M   'P 1'
#
loop_
_entity.id
_entity.type
_entity.pdbx_description
1 polymer ?
#
loop_
_entity_poly.entity_id
_entity_poly.type
_entity_poly.pdbx_seq_one_letter_code
_entity_poly.pdbx_strand_id
1 'polypeptide(L)'
;MNSDPELDAALAELADLSPIQRQQFAFALERLFRWLVIPKQGRNGTRNAAKGIGHRTIGLAWALSPDLFEDRPSLRALAKRFGVHPTQLSIHAARATRDFGLMNREQGYQRMKLRATAVKRVT
;
A
#
# COMPACT_ATOMS: atom_id res chain seq x y z
N MET A 1 7.50 15.36 -24.82
CA MET A 1 6.89 14.68 -23.66
C MET A 1 7.82 13.54 -23.30
N ASN A 2 8.50 13.61 -22.14
CA ASN A 2 9.23 12.46 -21.63
C ASN A 2 8.19 11.55 -20.96
N SER A 3 7.78 10.48 -21.64
CA SER A 3 7.00 9.42 -21.00
C SER A 3 7.92 8.62 -20.08
N ASP A 4 7.37 8.16 -18.96
CA ASP A 4 8.07 7.32 -18.00
C ASP A 4 8.11 5.88 -18.58
N PRO A 5 9.29 5.34 -18.92
CA PRO A 5 9.40 4.06 -19.61
C PRO A 5 8.86 2.88 -18.77
N GLU A 6 8.88 2.98 -17.43
CA GLU A 6 8.27 1.96 -16.56
C GLU A 6 6.74 1.99 -16.64
N LEU A 7 6.16 3.20 -16.69
CA LEU A 7 4.74 3.37 -16.89
C LEU A 7 4.31 2.88 -18.28
N ASP A 8 5.07 3.20 -19.32
CA ASP A 8 4.79 2.75 -20.69
C ASP A 8 4.85 1.22 -20.79
N ALA A 9 5.82 0.57 -20.15
CA ALA A 9 5.91 -0.89 -20.08
C ALA A 9 4.71 -1.51 -19.35
N ALA A 10 4.31 -0.95 -18.20
CA ALA A 10 3.13 -1.40 -17.48
C ALA A 10 1.84 -1.21 -18.29
N LEU A 11 1.71 -0.12 -19.05
CA LEU A 11 0.57 0.13 -19.93
C LEU A 11 0.56 -0.82 -21.13
N ALA A 12 1.72 -1.20 -21.65
CA ALA A 12 1.84 -2.20 -22.70
C ALA A 12 1.36 -3.58 -22.23
N GLU A 13 1.66 -3.99 -21.00
CA GLU A 13 1.11 -5.24 -20.41
C GLU A 13 -0.42 -5.21 -20.31
N LEU A 14 -1.01 -4.02 -20.19
CA LEU A 14 -2.46 -3.84 -20.16
C LEU A 14 -3.10 -3.78 -21.56
N ALA A 15 -2.30 -3.77 -22.64
CA ALA A 15 -2.77 -3.66 -24.02
C ALA A 15 -3.63 -4.87 -24.44
N ASP A 16 -3.34 -6.05 -23.90
CA ASP A 16 -4.03 -7.29 -24.26
C ASP A 16 -5.24 -7.61 -23.36
N LEU A 17 -5.59 -6.71 -22.44
CA LEU A 17 -6.76 -6.91 -21.59
C LEU A 17 -8.05 -6.87 -22.43
N SER A 18 -8.89 -7.89 -22.24
CA SER A 18 -10.27 -7.90 -22.73
C SER A 18 -11.08 -6.70 -22.17
N PRO A 19 -12.19 -6.31 -22.81
CA PRO A 19 -13.04 -5.22 -22.32
C PRO A 19 -13.49 -5.40 -20.85
N ILE A 20 -13.78 -6.64 -20.44
CA ILE A 20 -14.18 -6.97 -19.06
C ILE A 20 -13.04 -6.73 -18.09
N GLN A 21 -11.82 -7.22 -18.42
CA GLN A 21 -10.64 -7.02 -17.58
C GLN A 21 -10.27 -5.54 -17.47
N ARG A 22 -10.41 -4.76 -18.55
CA ARG A 22 -10.22 -3.31 -18.52
C ARG A 22 -11.20 -2.63 -17.58
N GLN A 23 -12.47 -3.05 -17.60
CA GLN A 23 -13.48 -2.52 -16.70
C GLN A 23 -13.20 -2.89 -15.23
N GLN A 24 -12.78 -4.12 -14.96
CA GLN A 24 -12.35 -4.55 -13.62
C GLN A 24 -11.15 -3.75 -13.12
N PHE A 25 -10.16 -3.51 -13.99
CA PHE A 25 -8.99 -2.70 -13.68
C PHE A 25 -9.36 -1.25 -13.39
N ALA A 26 -10.19 -0.63 -14.23
CA ALA A 26 -10.69 0.73 -14.01
C ALA A 26 -11.46 0.85 -12.68
N PHE A 27 -12.32 -0.12 -12.37
CA PHE A 27 -13.03 -0.19 -11.09
C PHE A 27 -12.05 -0.30 -9.90
N ALA A 28 -11.02 -1.15 -10.00
CA ALA A 28 -10.02 -1.29 -8.96
C ALA A 28 -9.23 0.01 -8.72
N LEU A 29 -8.80 0.67 -9.80
CA LEU A 29 -8.13 1.98 -9.73
C LEU A 29 -9.03 3.04 -9.08
N GLU A 30 -10.29 3.13 -9.49
CA GLU A 30 -11.24 4.08 -8.90
C GLU A 30 -11.39 3.84 -7.39
N ARG A 31 -11.55 2.58 -6.96
CA ARG A 31 -11.64 2.21 -5.54
C ARG A 31 -10.37 2.56 -4.77
N LEU A 32 -9.20 2.35 -5.37
CA LEU A 32 -7.92 2.75 -4.79
C LEU A 32 -7.84 4.27 -4.62
N PHE A 33 -8.11 5.06 -5.66
CA PHE A 33 -8.10 6.52 -5.57
C PHE A 33 -9.14 7.03 -4.57
N ARG A 34 -10.32 6.41 -4.51
CA ARG A 34 -11.33 6.71 -3.51
C ARG A 34 -10.79 6.48 -2.09
N TRP A 35 -10.08 5.38 -1.86
CA TRP A 35 -9.46 5.07 -0.58
C TRP A 35 -8.35 6.05 -0.21
N LEU A 36 -7.56 6.52 -1.20
CA LEU A 36 -6.48 7.48 -1.02
C LEU A 36 -6.97 8.90 -0.80
N VAL A 37 -7.96 9.36 -1.56
CA VAL A 37 -8.33 10.78 -1.65
C VAL A 37 -9.47 11.14 -0.72
N ILE A 38 -10.50 10.28 -0.59
CA ILE A 38 -11.66 10.64 0.22
C ILE A 38 -11.26 10.75 1.69
N PRO A 39 -11.51 11.91 2.34
CA PRO A 39 -11.26 12.06 3.76
C PRO A 39 -12.12 11.05 4.53
N LYS A 40 -11.49 10.15 5.30
CA LYS A 40 -12.25 9.36 6.27
C LYS A 40 -12.61 10.29 7.42
N GLN A 41 -13.91 10.56 7.60
CA GLN A 41 -14.42 11.52 8.59
C GLN A 41 -13.76 11.28 9.96
N GLY A 42 -13.14 12.34 10.49
CA GLY A 42 -12.47 12.36 11.78
C GLY A 42 -11.86 13.75 12.01
N ARG A 43 -12.05 14.28 13.22
CA ARG A 43 -11.79 15.61 13.83
C ARG A 43 -10.95 16.71 13.15
N ASN A 44 -10.14 16.44 12.14
CA ASN A 44 -9.38 17.44 11.40
C ASN A 44 -9.91 17.53 9.98
N GLY A 45 -10.70 18.58 9.74
CA GLY A 45 -11.19 18.95 8.41
C GLY A 45 -10.07 19.11 7.38
N THR A 46 -10.49 19.43 6.15
CA THR A 46 -9.71 19.61 4.91
C THR A 46 -8.27 20.13 5.05
N ARG A 47 -7.97 20.95 6.07
CA ARG A 47 -6.64 21.49 6.41
C ARG A 47 -5.52 20.45 6.51
N ASN A 48 -5.80 19.18 6.84
CA ASN A 48 -4.78 18.10 6.89
C ASN A 48 -5.01 16.97 5.87
N ALA A 49 -5.93 17.15 4.91
CA ALA A 49 -6.29 16.10 3.96
C ALA A 49 -5.08 15.64 3.11
N ALA A 50 -4.26 16.57 2.63
CA ALA A 50 -3.07 16.28 1.84
C ALA A 50 -2.05 15.40 2.61
N LYS A 51 -1.77 15.72 3.88
CA LYS A 51 -0.91 14.88 4.74
C LYS A 51 -1.49 13.48 4.91
N GLY A 52 -2.80 13.38 5.14
CA GLY A 52 -3.50 12.10 5.24
C GLY A 52 -3.46 11.28 3.95
N ILE A 53 -3.49 11.91 2.77
CA ILE A 53 -3.27 11.25 1.47
C ILE A 53 -1.83 10.71 1.40
N GLY A 54 -0.84 11.54 1.76
CA GLY A 54 0.57 11.15 1.76
C GLY A 54 0.85 9.94 2.66
N HIS A 55 0.35 9.95 3.90
CA HIS A 55 0.55 8.82 4.83
C HIS A 55 -0.11 7.53 4.34
N ARG A 56 -1.30 7.64 3.73
CA ARG A 56 -1.99 6.50 3.11
C ARG A 56 -1.21 5.93 1.93
N THR A 57 -0.68 6.82 1.09
CA THR A 57 0.11 6.45 -0.10
C THR A 57 1.39 5.73 0.32
N ILE A 58 2.14 6.29 1.27
CA ILE A 58 3.38 5.66 1.78
C ILE A 58 3.08 4.30 2.42
N GLY A 59 2.04 4.22 3.26
CA GLY A 59 1.64 2.97 3.90
C GLY A 59 1.22 1.89 2.91
N LEU A 60 0.49 2.27 1.85
CA LEU A 60 0.11 1.36 0.77
C LEU A 60 1.32 0.92 -0.05
N ALA A 61 2.17 1.86 -0.49
CA ALA A 61 3.37 1.56 -1.27
C ALA A 61 4.27 0.56 -0.53
N TRP A 62 4.48 0.76 0.77
CA TRP A 62 5.28 -0.15 1.58
C TRP A 62 4.63 -1.53 1.76
N ALA A 63 3.30 -1.58 1.89
CA ALA A 63 2.56 -2.85 1.98
C ALA A 63 2.52 -3.60 0.64
N LEU A 64 2.52 -2.88 -0.48
CA LEU A 64 2.54 -3.43 -1.83
C LEU A 64 3.94 -3.95 -2.18
N SER A 65 4.96 -3.09 -2.11
CA SER A 65 6.35 -3.45 -2.36
C SER A 65 7.30 -2.48 -1.65
N PRO A 66 8.03 -2.94 -0.61
CA PRO A 66 9.08 -2.15 0.02
C PRO A 66 10.21 -1.73 -0.94
N ASP A 67 10.36 -2.41 -2.08
CA ASP A 67 11.35 -2.10 -3.12
C ASP A 67 11.10 -0.74 -3.79
N LEU A 68 9.89 -0.18 -3.67
CA LEU A 68 9.59 1.19 -4.11
C LEU A 68 10.36 2.26 -3.32
N PHE A 69 11.04 1.88 -2.25
CA PHE A 69 11.86 2.77 -1.43
C PHE A 69 13.30 2.28 -1.39
N GLU A 70 14.23 3.23 -1.51
CA GLU A 70 15.66 2.98 -1.37
C GLU A 70 15.99 2.28 -0.05
N ASP A 71 16.81 1.22 -0.15
CA ASP A 71 17.26 0.34 0.94
C ASP A 71 16.20 -0.57 1.59
N ARG A 72 15.02 -0.74 0.99
CA ARG A 72 13.94 -1.59 1.55
C ARG A 72 13.67 -1.28 3.04
N PRO A 73 13.39 -0.01 3.37
CA PRO A 73 13.34 0.45 4.75
C PRO A 73 12.18 -0.20 5.50
N SER A 74 12.39 -0.44 6.80
CA SER A 74 11.27 -0.75 7.69
C SER A 74 10.27 0.40 7.73
N LEU A 75 9.01 0.11 8.06
CA LEU A 75 7.97 1.14 8.20
C LEU A 75 8.33 2.22 9.24
N ARG A 76 9.09 1.85 10.28
CA ARG A 76 9.61 2.78 11.29
C ARG A 76 10.69 3.70 10.72
N ALA A 77 11.56 3.19 9.85
CA ALA A 77 12.56 3.99 9.16
C ALA A 77 11.90 4.98 8.19
N LEU A 78 10.87 4.55 7.44
CA LEU A 78 10.07 5.45 6.61
C LEU A 78 9.38 6.53 7.44
N ALA A 79 8.79 6.17 8.59
CA ALA A 79 8.15 7.13 9.47
C ALA A 79 9.14 8.22 9.93
N LYS A 80 10.37 7.83 10.28
CA LYS A 80 11.45 8.77 10.60
C LYS A 80 11.82 9.65 9.41
N ARG A 81 12.02 9.06 8.21
CA ARG A 81 12.37 9.78 6.97
C ARG A 81 11.32 10.84 6.61
N PHE A 82 10.03 10.54 6.77
CA PHE A 82 8.93 11.46 6.44
C PHE A 82 8.47 12.35 7.61
N GLY A 83 9.10 12.27 8.78
CA GLY A 83 8.75 13.10 9.94
C GLY A 83 7.37 12.80 10.53
N VAL A 84 6.93 11.53 10.49
CA VAL A 84 5.60 11.09 10.95
C VAL A 84 5.73 10.06 12.06
N HIS A 85 4.71 9.97 12.92
CA HIS A 85 4.71 8.97 13.98
C HIS A 85 4.55 7.55 13.37
N PRO A 86 5.37 6.55 13.76
CA PRO A 86 5.33 5.19 13.18
C PRO A 86 3.94 4.55 13.19
N THR A 87 3.16 4.77 14.25
CA THR A 87 1.79 4.25 14.38
C THR A 87 0.88 4.75 13.25
N GLN A 88 1.06 5.98 12.74
CA GLN A 88 0.22 6.49 11.66
C GLN A 88 0.44 5.70 10.38
N LEU A 89 1.70 5.48 9.98
CA LEU A 89 2.00 4.64 8.81
C LEU A 89 1.58 3.18 9.03
N SER A 90 1.77 2.65 10.25
CA SER A 90 1.36 1.28 10.59
C SER A 90 -0.14 1.06 10.44
N ILE A 91 -0.97 2.03 10.83
CA ILE A 91 -2.43 1.96 10.66
C ILE A 91 -2.79 1.90 9.17
N HIS A 92 -2.12 2.70 8.33
CA HIS A 92 -2.39 2.75 6.90
C HIS A 92 -1.91 1.50 6.17
N ALA A 93 -0.70 1.00 6.47
CA ALA A 93 -0.20 -0.26 5.92
C ALA A 93 -1.09 -1.44 6.31
N ALA A 94 -1.50 -1.54 7.58
CA ALA A 94 -2.41 -2.60 8.04
C ALA A 94 -3.82 -2.50 7.42
N ARG A 95 -4.30 -1.30 7.12
CA ARG A 95 -5.55 -1.10 6.37
C ARG A 95 -5.40 -1.52 4.91
N ALA A 96 -4.31 -1.13 4.25
CA ALA A 96 -4.03 -1.56 2.88
C ALA A 96 -4.00 -3.10 2.76
N THR A 97 -3.35 -3.78 3.72
CA THR A 97 -3.34 -5.24 3.77
C THR A 97 -4.73 -5.86 3.94
N ARG A 98 -5.60 -5.28 4.79
CA ARG A 98 -6.95 -5.81 5.01
C ARG A 98 -7.90 -5.52 3.87
N ASP A 99 -7.86 -4.31 3.35
CA ASP A 99 -8.81 -3.83 2.34
C ASP A 99 -8.48 -4.40 0.95
N PHE A 100 -7.20 -4.65 0.65
CA PHE A 100 -6.73 -5.11 -0.67
C PHE A 100 -6.09 -6.50 -0.67
N GLY A 101 -5.95 -7.15 0.49
CA GLY A 101 -5.29 -8.46 0.60
C GLY A 101 -3.77 -8.42 0.36
N LEU A 102 -3.17 -7.23 0.36
CA LEU A 102 -1.75 -7.02 0.03
C LEU A 102 -0.86 -7.33 1.23
N MET A 103 0.17 -8.16 1.04
CA MET A 103 1.22 -8.36 2.03
C MET A 103 2.56 -8.38 1.33
N ASN A 104 3.49 -7.55 1.80
CA ASN A 104 4.86 -7.66 1.32
C ASN A 104 5.49 -8.97 1.80
N ARG A 105 6.54 -9.40 1.08
CA ARG A 105 7.20 -10.69 1.30
C ARG A 105 7.65 -10.90 2.75
N GLU A 106 8.17 -9.84 3.38
CA GLU A 106 8.65 -9.91 4.77
C GLU A 106 7.51 -10.15 5.76
N GLN A 107 6.37 -9.47 5.59
CA GLN A 107 5.17 -9.70 6.40
C GLN A 107 4.62 -11.12 6.20
N GLY A 108 4.61 -11.61 4.96
CA GLY A 108 4.22 -12.98 4.64
C GLY A 108 5.09 -14.01 5.37
N TYR A 109 6.41 -13.82 5.34
CA TYR A 109 7.37 -14.68 6.03
C TYR A 109 7.17 -14.68 7.56
N GLN A 110 7.04 -13.49 8.17
CA GLN A 110 6.81 -13.39 9.62
C GLN A 110 5.50 -14.05 10.06
N ARG A 111 4.42 -13.90 9.27
CA ARG A 111 3.13 -14.54 9.57
C ARG A 111 3.21 -16.06 9.49
N MET A 112 3.94 -16.60 8.51
CA MET A 112 4.20 -18.03 8.40
C MET A 112 5.00 -18.55 9.60
N LYS A 113 6.07 -17.85 9.99
CA LYS A 113 6.91 -18.20 11.15
C LYS A 113 6.10 -18.21 12.47
N LEU A 114 5.25 -17.21 12.68
CA LEU A 114 4.38 -17.12 13.86
C LEU A 114 3.37 -18.27 13.91
N ARG A 115 2.76 -18.64 12.76
CA ARG A 115 1.85 -19.79 12.69
C ARG A 115 2.56 -21.12 13.00
N ALA A 116 3.74 -21.34 12.43
CA ALA A 116 4.52 -22.56 12.70
C ALA A 116 4.94 -22.65 14.18
N THR A 117 5.21 -21.52 14.83
CA THR A 117 5.56 -21.47 16.25
C THR A 117 4.35 -21.72 17.15
N ALA A 118 3.16 -21.23 16.77
CA ALA A 118 1.92 -21.47 17.51
C ALA A 118 1.50 -22.95 17.48
N VAL A 119 1.65 -23.62 16.34
CA VAL A 119 1.35 -25.07 16.19
C VAL A 119 2.26 -25.91 17.10
N LYS A 120 3.56 -25.58 17.17
CA LYS A 120 4.53 -26.27 18.04
C LYS A 120 4.32 -26.09 19.54
N ARG A 121 3.48 -25.14 19.98
CA ARG A 121 3.16 -24.95 21.40
C ARG A 121 1.89 -25.67 21.83
N VAL A 122 1.13 -26.21 20.89
CA VAL A 122 -0.15 -26.90 21.11
C VAL A 122 -0.01 -28.42 20.93
N THR A 123 1.14 -28.88 20.44
CA THR A 123 1.54 -30.30 20.32
C THR A 123 2.63 -30.61 21.33
#